data_AF-A0A2Y9TUC5-F1
#
_entry.id   AF-A0A2Y9TUC5-F1
#
_cell.length_a   1.000
_cell.length_b   1.000
_cell.length_c   1.000
_cell.angle_alpha   90.00
_cell.angle_beta   90.00
_cell.angle_gamma   90.00
#
_symmetry.space_group_name_H-M   'P 1'
#
loop_
_entity.id
_entity.type
_entity.pdbx_description
1 polymer ?
#
loop_
_entity_poly.entity_id
_entity_poly.type
_entity_poly.pdbx_seq_one_letter_code
_entity_poly.pdbx_strand_id
1 'polypeptide(L)'
;MEIRAGFMESYRGVITAFTLLILIGFIGLFIYELFGFFYELIYTHSHRVGEMYFGIISFTLMLLGVSYFFVRYGRYISRFEVFTLRHMRVRFNRITRQVHIQQPSYCGGNLTLRWEDIICDVADGGKPVAGEEDIGGMGFPNVLAWHPYRTGLPFGVVVAIGKKMMSQQNLLDEWELQ
;
A
#
# COMPACT_ATOMS: atom_id res chain seq x y z
N MET A 1 3.30 -18.32 18.02
CA MET A 1 2.29 -18.13 16.95
C MET A 1 2.87 -17.20 15.90
N GLU A 2 2.69 -17.49 14.61
CA GLU A 2 3.16 -16.62 13.53
C GLU A 2 1.96 -15.99 12.83
N ILE A 3 1.94 -14.67 12.74
CA ILE A 3 0.86 -13.93 12.06
C ILE A 3 1.48 -13.01 11.02
N ARG A 4 0.80 -12.87 9.87
CA ARG A 4 1.20 -11.94 8.82
C ARG A 4 0.81 -10.52 9.22
N ALA A 5 1.69 -9.57 8.90
CA ALA A 5 1.45 -8.16 9.13
C ALA A 5 1.24 -7.42 7.81
N GLY A 6 0.31 -6.46 7.80
CA GLY A 6 0.03 -5.63 6.63
C GLY A 6 -1.37 -5.01 6.62
N PHE A 7 -1.43 -3.68 6.69
CA PHE A 7 -2.68 -2.92 6.72
C PHE A 7 -3.56 -3.12 5.46
N MET A 8 -2.95 -3.30 4.29
CA MET A 8 -3.65 -3.35 2.99
C MET A 8 -3.60 -4.73 2.32
N GLU A 9 -3.43 -5.82 3.09
CA GLU A 9 -3.34 -7.17 2.49
C GLU A 9 -4.63 -7.55 1.73
N SER A 10 -5.80 -7.05 2.13
CA SER A 10 -7.08 -7.29 1.44
C SER A 10 -7.21 -6.57 0.09
N TYR A 11 -6.49 -5.46 -0.12
CA TYR A 11 -6.52 -4.68 -1.37
C TYR A 11 -5.41 -5.09 -2.34
N ARG A 12 -4.71 -6.18 -2.04
CA ARG A 12 -3.58 -6.66 -2.83
C ARG A 12 -4.07 -7.09 -4.21
N GLY A 13 -3.46 -6.54 -5.26
CA GLY A 13 -3.88 -6.76 -6.65
C GLY A 13 -4.93 -5.78 -7.15
N VAL A 14 -5.75 -5.16 -6.28
CA VAL A 14 -6.69 -4.09 -6.68
C VAL A 14 -5.92 -2.83 -7.03
N ILE A 15 -4.91 -2.48 -6.23
CA ILE A 15 -4.04 -1.33 -6.50
C ILE A 15 -3.22 -1.56 -7.78
N THR A 16 -2.66 -2.77 -7.96
CA THR A 16 -1.99 -3.16 -9.21
C THR A 16 -2.95 -3.05 -10.39
N ALA A 17 -4.15 -3.62 -10.28
CA ALA A 17 -5.13 -3.59 -11.36
C ALA A 17 -5.55 -2.17 -11.70
N PHE A 18 -5.75 -1.31 -10.69
CA PHE A 18 -6.14 0.08 -10.88
C PHE A 18 -5.03 0.90 -11.55
N THR A 19 -3.78 0.75 -11.08
CA THR A 19 -2.61 1.42 -11.69
C THR A 19 -2.38 0.94 -13.13
N LEU A 20 -2.54 -0.35 -13.40
CA LEU A 20 -2.42 -0.93 -14.74
C LEU A 20 -3.56 -0.49 -15.65
N LEU A 21 -4.79 -0.40 -15.14
CA LEU A 21 -5.96 0.09 -15.87
C LEU A 21 -5.79 1.55 -16.27
N ILE A 22 -5.37 2.43 -15.34
CA ILE A 22 -5.09 3.84 -15.66
C ILE A 22 -4.03 3.91 -16.76
N LEU A 23 -2.99 3.09 -16.67
CA LEU A 23 -1.92 3.09 -17.65
C LEU A 23 -2.38 2.63 -19.03
N ILE A 24 -3.09 1.50 -19.12
CA ILE A 24 -3.62 1.00 -20.39
C ILE A 24 -4.59 2.01 -20.98
N GLY A 25 -5.47 2.58 -20.16
CA GLY A 25 -6.42 3.61 -20.59
C GLY A 25 -5.71 4.83 -21.13
N PHE A 26 -4.74 5.37 -20.39
CA PHE A 26 -4.02 6.57 -20.79
C PHE A 26 -3.19 6.33 -22.07
N ILE A 27 -2.41 5.25 -22.12
CA ILE A 27 -1.64 4.88 -23.33
C ILE A 27 -2.57 4.59 -24.51
N GLY A 28 -3.68 3.90 -24.27
CA GLY A 28 -4.68 3.58 -25.29
C GLY A 28 -5.29 4.84 -25.92
N LEU A 29 -5.57 5.87 -25.12
CA LEU A 29 -6.04 7.17 -25.62
C LEU A 29 -5.00 7.85 -26.52
N PHE A 30 -3.73 7.85 -26.12
CA PHE A 30 -2.65 8.40 -26.96
C PHE A 30 -2.52 7.65 -28.29
N ILE A 31 -2.62 6.33 -28.28
CA ILE A 31 -2.56 5.51 -29.50
C ILE A 31 -3.78 5.78 -30.39
N TYR A 32 -4.98 5.89 -29.81
CA TYR A 32 -6.21 6.17 -30.55
C TYR A 32 -6.12 7.51 -31.31
N GLU A 33 -5.69 8.58 -30.65
CA GLU A 33 -5.49 9.89 -31.27
C GLU A 33 -4.46 9.82 -32.41
N LEU A 34 -3.35 9.10 -32.18
CA LEU A 34 -2.29 8.91 -33.19
C LEU A 34 -2.82 8.18 -34.43
N PHE A 35 -3.63 7.14 -34.25
CA PHE A 35 -4.34 6.48 -35.35
C PHE A 35 -5.33 7.40 -36.05
N GLY A 36 -6.03 8.27 -35.31
CA GLY A 36 -6.91 9.30 -35.86
C GLY A 36 -6.17 10.23 -36.83
N PHE A 37 -5.02 10.76 -36.41
CA PHE A 37 -4.19 11.60 -37.27
C PHE A 37 -3.70 10.87 -38.53
N PHE A 38 -3.28 9.61 -38.41
CA PHE A 38 -2.87 8.81 -39.57
C PHE A 38 -4.03 8.49 -40.51
N TYR A 39 -5.20 8.17 -39.97
CA TYR A 39 -6.40 7.91 -40.75
C TYR A 39 -6.82 9.16 -41.54
N GLU A 40 -6.84 10.32 -40.87
CA GLU A 40 -7.17 11.58 -41.52
C GLU A 40 -6.14 11.93 -42.61
N LEU A 41 -4.84 11.75 -42.35
CA LEU A 41 -3.77 12.02 -43.32
C LEU A 41 -3.86 11.15 -44.59
N ILE A 42 -4.24 9.88 -44.45
CA ILE A 42 -4.26 8.92 -45.57
C ILE A 42 -5.58 8.99 -46.35
N TYR A 43 -6.71 9.07 -45.66
CA TYR A 43 -8.03 8.90 -46.28
C TYR A 43 -8.74 10.23 -46.53
N THR A 44 -8.47 11.24 -45.70
CA THR A 44 -9.08 12.56 -45.85
C THR A 44 -8.04 13.44 -46.54
N HIS A 45 -8.23 13.77 -47.82
CA HIS A 45 -7.36 14.72 -48.53
C HIS A 45 -7.54 16.12 -47.92
N SER A 46 -6.98 16.31 -46.73
CA SER A 46 -7.09 17.51 -45.94
C SER A 46 -6.08 18.53 -46.42
N HIS A 47 -6.52 19.77 -46.57
CA HIS A 47 -5.64 20.89 -46.92
C HIS A 47 -4.71 21.30 -45.75
N ARG A 48 -4.86 20.70 -44.55
CA ARG A 48 -4.10 21.01 -43.34
C ARG A 48 -3.04 19.98 -42.98
N VAL A 49 -2.31 19.51 -44.00
CA VAL A 49 -1.28 18.47 -43.86
C VAL A 49 -0.21 18.84 -42.82
N GLY A 50 0.16 20.12 -42.71
CA GLY A 50 1.14 20.59 -41.73
C GLY A 50 0.72 20.41 -40.27
N GLU A 51 -0.57 20.65 -39.95
CA GLU A 51 -1.12 20.44 -38.61
C GLU A 51 -1.08 18.96 -38.24
N MET A 52 -1.36 18.07 -39.20
CA MET A 52 -1.33 16.63 -38.99
C MET A 52 0.08 16.10 -38.72
N TYR A 53 1.09 16.54 -39.48
CA TYR A 53 2.47 16.16 -39.22
C TYR A 53 2.95 16.64 -37.85
N PHE A 54 2.57 17.86 -37.44
CA PHE A 54 2.86 18.37 -36.11
C PHE A 54 2.16 17.56 -35.01
N GLY A 55 0.89 17.20 -35.22
CA GLY A 55 0.12 16.31 -34.33
C GLY A 55 0.80 14.95 -34.15
N ILE A 56 1.16 14.28 -35.24
CA ILE A 56 1.84 12.98 -35.21
C ILE A 56 3.17 13.06 -34.45
N ILE A 57 4.01 14.05 -34.75
CA ILE A 57 5.32 14.20 -34.11
C ILE A 57 5.16 14.50 -32.62
N SER A 58 4.29 15.45 -32.25
CA SER A 58 4.09 15.85 -30.85
C SER A 58 3.50 14.71 -30.01
N PHE A 59 2.46 14.02 -30.48
CA PHE A 59 1.86 12.88 -29.77
C PHE A 59 2.82 11.68 -29.69
N THR A 60 3.63 11.43 -30.72
CA THR A 60 4.65 10.37 -30.68
C THR A 60 5.71 10.67 -29.61
N LEU A 61 6.21 11.90 -29.54
CA LEU A 61 7.18 12.32 -28.52
C LEU A 61 6.57 12.24 -27.11
N MET A 62 5.31 12.64 -26.95
CA MET A 62 4.62 12.57 -25.67
C MET A 62 4.41 11.12 -25.22
N LEU A 63 4.02 10.22 -26.13
CA LEU A 63 3.88 8.79 -25.87
C LEU A 63 5.21 8.14 -25.45
N LEU A 64 6.31 8.48 -26.13
CA LEU A 64 7.65 8.04 -25.76
C LEU A 64 8.05 8.55 -24.38
N GLY A 65 7.77 9.82 -24.09
CA GLY A 65 7.99 10.43 -22.77
C GLY A 65 7.25 9.68 -21.67
N VAL A 66 5.92 9.53 -21.79
CA VAL A 66 5.09 8.82 -20.82
C VAL A 66 5.54 7.37 -20.63
N SER A 67 5.86 6.67 -21.71
CA SER A 67 6.38 5.29 -21.66
C SER A 67 7.71 5.22 -20.92
N TYR A 68 8.63 6.17 -21.15
CA TYR A 68 9.89 6.27 -20.44
C TYR A 68 9.68 6.52 -18.94
N PHE A 69 8.83 7.49 -18.58
CA PHE A 69 8.47 7.76 -17.19
C PHE A 69 7.88 6.51 -16.55
N PHE A 70 7.03 5.76 -17.23
CA PHE A 70 6.46 4.54 -16.69
C PHE A 70 7.52 3.46 -16.45
N VAL A 71 8.41 3.19 -17.39
CA VAL A 71 9.46 2.18 -17.19
C VAL A 71 10.42 2.59 -16.06
N ARG A 72 10.73 3.90 -15.97
CA ARG A 72 11.63 4.43 -14.94
C ARG A 72 10.98 4.39 -13.55
N TYR A 73 9.75 4.87 -13.42
CA TYR A 73 9.07 5.08 -12.13
C TYR A 73 8.16 3.92 -11.73
N GLY A 74 7.61 3.16 -12.68
CA GLY A 74 6.78 1.98 -12.43
C GLY A 74 7.51 0.88 -11.66
N ARG A 75 8.84 0.79 -11.80
CA ARG A 75 9.67 -0.09 -10.96
C ARG A 75 9.68 0.29 -9.49
N TYR A 76 9.49 1.57 -9.16
CA TYR A 76 9.38 2.02 -7.77
C TYR A 76 7.97 1.78 -7.21
N ILE A 77 6.93 2.01 -8.02
CA ILE A 77 5.53 1.75 -7.65
C ILE A 77 5.29 0.24 -7.41
N SER A 78 5.70 -0.60 -8.36
CA SER A 78 5.65 -2.06 -8.20
C SER A 78 6.44 -2.57 -6.99
N ARG A 79 7.49 -1.84 -6.57
CA ARG A 79 8.20 -2.19 -5.34
C ARG A 79 7.32 -2.02 -4.10
N PHE A 80 6.45 -1.02 -4.05
CA PHE A 80 5.55 -0.82 -2.89
C PHE A 80 4.53 -1.95 -2.74
N GLU A 81 4.07 -2.57 -3.83
CA GLU A 81 3.14 -3.70 -3.76
C GLU A 81 3.84 -5.05 -3.51
N VAL A 82 5.00 -5.26 -4.13
CA VAL A 82 5.72 -6.55 -4.03
C VAL A 82 6.48 -6.68 -2.72
N PHE A 83 6.97 -5.58 -2.15
CA PHE A 83 7.93 -5.64 -1.04
C PHE A 83 7.38 -5.25 0.32
N THR A 84 6.38 -4.37 0.43
CA THR A 84 5.95 -3.87 1.74
C THR A 84 4.99 -4.82 2.47
N LEU A 85 4.15 -5.57 1.77
CA LEU A 85 3.12 -6.44 2.41
C LEU A 85 3.47 -7.93 2.47
N ARG A 86 4.40 -8.43 1.64
CA ARG A 86 4.60 -9.88 1.47
C ARG A 86 5.48 -10.53 2.55
N HIS A 87 6.36 -9.77 3.18
CA HIS A 87 7.45 -10.33 4.00
C HIS A 87 7.44 -9.87 5.46
N MET A 88 6.49 -9.03 5.88
CA MET A 88 6.37 -8.67 7.28
C MET A 88 5.68 -9.79 8.05
N ARG A 89 6.44 -10.47 8.91
CA ARG A 89 5.93 -11.52 9.79
C ARG A 89 6.14 -11.11 11.23
N VAL A 90 5.12 -11.31 12.04
CA VAL A 90 5.20 -11.07 13.48
C VAL A 90 5.13 -12.41 14.19
N ARG A 91 6.13 -12.65 15.04
CA ARG A 91 6.20 -13.84 15.88
C ARG A 91 6.09 -13.43 17.33
N PHE A 92 5.15 -14.06 18.01
CA PHE A 92 4.90 -13.88 19.42
C PHE A 92 5.60 -14.97 20.23
N ASN A 93 6.44 -14.58 21.19
CA ASN A 93 7.00 -15.46 22.20
C ASN A 93 6.35 -15.19 23.55
N ARG A 94 5.52 -16.14 24.00
CA ARG A 94 4.77 -16.03 25.27
C ARG A 94 5.64 -16.22 26.51
N ILE A 95 6.71 -17.01 26.41
CA ILE A 95 7.57 -17.32 27.55
C ILE A 95 8.40 -16.09 27.90
N THR A 96 9.01 -15.45 26.89
CA THR A 96 9.84 -14.25 27.09
C THR A 96 9.05 -12.95 27.01
N ARG A 97 7.75 -12.99 26.70
CA ARG A 97 6.91 -11.82 26.44
C ARG A 97 7.54 -10.86 25.42
N GLN A 98 8.06 -11.42 24.33
CA GLN A 98 8.70 -10.66 23.25
C GLN A 98 7.94 -10.84 21.93
N VAL A 99 7.95 -9.79 21.14
CA VAL A 99 7.38 -9.72 19.79
C VAL A 99 8.51 -9.50 18.80
N HIS A 100 8.71 -10.48 17.92
CA HIS A 100 9.71 -10.41 16.87
C HIS A 100 9.04 -10.01 15.56
N ILE A 101 9.38 -8.84 15.05
CA ILE A 101 8.93 -8.31 13.77
C ILE A 101 10.03 -8.59 12.76
N GLN A 102 9.75 -9.50 11.84
CA GLN A 102 10.63 -9.76 10.71
C GLN A 102 10.25 -8.81 9.59
N GLN A 103 11.15 -7.89 9.28
CA GLN A 103 10.98 -6.94 8.20
C GLN A 103 12.28 -6.90 7.36
N PRO A 104 12.18 -6.58 6.06
CA PRO A 104 13.34 -6.55 5.18
C PRO A 104 14.41 -5.57 5.66
N SER A 105 15.68 -5.79 5.29
CA SER A 105 16.82 -4.99 5.74
C SER A 105 16.69 -3.49 5.45
N TYR A 106 16.04 -3.11 4.35
CA TYR A 106 15.82 -1.71 3.98
C TYR A 106 14.73 -0.99 4.83
N CYS A 107 13.93 -1.73 5.62
CA CYS A 107 12.93 -1.21 6.56
C CYS A 107 13.41 -1.26 8.03
N GLY A 108 14.72 -1.40 8.27
CA GLY A 108 15.28 -1.50 9.61
C GLY A 108 15.54 -2.93 10.10
N GLY A 109 15.25 -3.95 9.29
CA GLY A 109 15.58 -5.34 9.60
C GLY A 109 14.79 -5.94 10.78
N ASN A 110 15.16 -7.16 11.19
CA ASN A 110 14.45 -7.86 12.25
C ASN A 110 14.50 -7.07 13.57
N LEU A 111 13.33 -6.73 14.08
CA LEU A 111 13.16 -5.96 15.30
C LEU A 111 12.53 -6.84 16.38
N THR A 112 13.06 -6.76 17.61
CA THR A 112 12.47 -7.45 18.77
C THR A 112 12.03 -6.41 19.78
N LEU A 113 10.75 -6.42 20.11
CA LEU A 113 10.13 -5.50 21.06
C LEU A 113 9.52 -6.28 22.21
N ARG A 114 9.39 -5.64 23.38
CA ARG A 114 8.70 -6.23 24.53
C ARG A 114 7.20 -6.14 24.32
N TRP A 115 6.49 -7.17 24.77
CA TRP A 115 5.03 -7.22 24.74
C TRP A 115 4.41 -6.13 25.64
N GLU A 116 5.03 -5.86 26.79
CA GLU A 116 4.51 -4.94 27.80
C GLU A 116 4.55 -3.46 27.35
N ASP A 117 5.37 -3.16 26.34
CA ASP A 117 5.52 -1.81 25.78
C ASP A 117 4.49 -1.51 24.67
N ILE A 118 3.60 -2.47 24.36
CA ILE A 118 2.56 -2.30 23.34
C ILE A 118 1.51 -1.30 23.85
N ILE A 119 1.19 -0.33 23.00
CA ILE A 119 0.10 0.62 23.13
C ILE A 119 -0.85 0.28 21.98
N CYS A 120 -1.68 -0.74 22.15
CA CYS A 120 -2.85 -0.87 21.29
C CYS A 120 -3.85 0.22 21.69
N ASP A 121 -4.73 0.60 20.77
CA ASP A 121 -5.98 1.33 21.09
C ASP A 121 -6.90 0.56 22.07
N VAL A 122 -6.50 -0.66 22.45
CA VAL A 122 -7.14 -1.54 23.42
C VAL A 122 -6.22 -1.90 24.61
N ALA A 123 -4.95 -1.47 24.60
CA ALA A 123 -3.93 -1.93 25.56
C ALA A 123 -3.39 -0.82 26.48
N ASP A 124 -4.20 0.17 26.84
CA ASP A 124 -4.06 0.80 28.16
C ASP A 124 -4.97 0.06 29.14
N GLY A 125 -4.48 -1.08 29.64
CA GLY A 125 -5.11 -1.84 30.72
C GLY A 125 -6.22 -2.84 30.33
N GLY A 126 -6.42 -3.14 29.04
CA GLY A 126 -7.37 -4.18 28.61
C GLY A 126 -8.82 -3.86 28.96
N LYS A 127 -9.13 -2.58 29.23
CA LYS A 127 -10.49 -2.12 29.48
C LYS A 127 -10.96 -1.37 28.24
N PRO A 128 -12.09 -1.77 27.63
CA PRO A 128 -12.72 -0.90 26.65
C PRO A 128 -13.00 0.43 27.34
N VAL A 129 -12.69 1.55 26.69
CA VAL A 129 -13.17 2.86 27.13
C VAL A 129 -14.67 2.87 26.83
N ALA A 130 -15.45 2.28 27.74
CA ALA A 130 -16.89 2.19 27.62
C ALA A 130 -17.47 3.61 27.65
N GLY A 131 -17.87 4.11 26.48
CA GLY A 131 -18.60 5.38 26.35
C GLY A 131 -17.91 6.49 25.56
N GLU A 132 -16.71 6.27 25.02
CA GLU A 132 -16.07 7.22 24.10
C GLU A 132 -16.21 6.68 22.67
N GLU A 133 -16.63 7.54 21.73
CA GLU A 133 -16.96 7.15 20.36
C GLU A 133 -15.89 6.22 19.78
N ASP A 134 -16.34 5.09 19.23
CA ASP A 134 -15.54 3.94 18.82
C ASP A 134 -14.65 4.29 17.60
N ILE A 135 -13.64 5.14 17.80
CA ILE A 135 -12.72 5.58 16.73
C ILE A 135 -11.84 4.41 16.26
N GLY A 136 -11.61 3.41 17.13
CA GLY A 136 -10.89 2.18 16.83
C GLY A 136 -11.65 1.23 15.88
N GLY A 137 -12.96 1.44 15.71
CA GLY A 137 -13.86 0.64 14.88
C GLY A 137 -13.96 1.06 13.41
N MET A 138 -13.10 1.95 12.88
CA MET A 138 -13.12 2.34 11.45
C MET A 138 -12.78 1.20 10.46
N GLY A 139 -12.71 -0.05 10.94
CA GLY A 139 -12.35 -1.19 10.13
C GLY A 139 -10.86 -1.15 9.76
N PHE A 140 -10.02 -0.76 10.70
CA PHE A 140 -8.59 -1.02 10.60
C PHE A 140 -8.34 -2.47 11.12
N PRO A 141 -7.42 -3.24 10.52
CA PRO A 141 -6.90 -4.46 11.15
C PRO A 141 -6.21 -4.10 12.46
N ASN A 142 -6.15 -5.05 13.39
CA ASN A 142 -5.61 -4.84 14.74
C ASN A 142 -4.18 -4.26 14.67
N VAL A 143 -3.96 -3.09 15.30
CA VAL A 143 -2.69 -2.38 15.21
C VAL A 143 -1.94 -2.47 16.53
N LEU A 144 -0.74 -3.04 16.50
CA LEU A 144 0.21 -2.97 17.60
C LEU A 144 1.10 -1.73 17.41
N ALA A 145 1.04 -0.78 18.34
CA ALA A 145 1.94 0.35 18.34
C ALA A 145 2.92 0.30 19.52
N TRP A 146 4.15 0.73 19.30
CA TRP A 146 5.18 0.92 20.29
C TRP A 146 5.67 2.35 20.20
N HIS A 147 5.37 3.15 21.21
CA HIS A 147 5.77 4.55 21.24
C HIS A 147 7.19 4.69 21.82
N PRO A 148 7.99 5.64 21.29
CA PRO A 148 9.31 6.00 21.81
C PRO A 148 9.43 6.15 23.34
N TYR A 149 8.36 6.58 24.03
CA TYR A 149 8.43 6.84 25.48
C TYR A 149 8.46 5.55 26.31
N ARG A 150 7.90 4.42 25.81
CA ARG A 150 7.96 3.11 26.49
C ARG A 150 9.17 2.29 26.06
N THR A 151 9.52 2.35 24.76
CA THR A 151 10.58 1.50 24.20
C THR A 151 11.98 2.12 24.25
N GLY A 152 12.09 3.44 24.43
CA GLY A 152 13.37 4.16 24.35
C GLY A 152 13.96 4.22 22.93
N LEU A 153 13.18 3.85 21.89
CA LEU A 153 13.61 3.95 20.50
C LEU A 153 13.42 5.37 19.96
N PRO A 154 14.29 5.84 19.04
CA PRO A 154 14.16 7.17 18.45
C PRO A 154 12.96 7.32 17.49
N PHE A 155 12.26 6.22 17.19
CA PHE A 155 11.09 6.17 16.30
C PHE A 155 10.00 5.29 16.90
N GLY A 156 8.75 5.59 16.55
CA GLY A 156 7.61 4.74 16.85
C GLY A 156 7.46 3.61 15.85
N VAL A 157 7.04 2.45 16.34
CA VAL A 157 6.84 1.27 15.52
C VAL A 157 5.37 0.93 15.56
N VAL A 158 4.74 0.84 14.39
CA VAL A 158 3.32 0.52 14.27
C VAL A 158 3.18 -0.63 13.29
N VAL A 159 2.55 -1.71 13.72
CA VAL A 159 2.37 -2.93 12.93
C VAL A 159 0.91 -3.36 12.96
N ALA A 160 0.28 -3.37 11.79
CA ALA A 160 -1.06 -3.90 11.60
C ALA A 160 -1.03 -5.42 11.40
N ILE A 161 -1.86 -6.16 12.13
CA ILE A 161 -1.92 -7.61 12.20
C ILE A 161 -3.39 -8.06 12.14
N GLY A 162 -3.67 -9.20 11.50
CA GLY A 162 -4.97 -9.85 11.59
C GLY A 162 -6.05 -9.27 10.66
N LYS A 163 -7.30 -9.68 10.91
CA LYS A 163 -8.45 -9.28 10.07
C LYS A 163 -8.94 -7.88 10.47
N LYS A 164 -9.59 -7.22 9.52
CA LYS A 164 -10.33 -5.98 9.75
C LYS A 164 -11.44 -6.25 10.78
N MET A 165 -11.39 -5.57 11.92
CA MET A 165 -12.37 -5.75 13.00
C MET A 165 -13.34 -4.57 13.00
N MET A 166 -14.63 -4.88 13.13
CA MET A 166 -15.71 -3.89 13.09
C MET A 166 -16.06 -3.32 14.47
N SER A 167 -15.47 -3.87 15.55
CA SER A 167 -15.76 -3.46 16.93
C SER A 167 -14.55 -3.78 17.81
N GLN A 168 -14.27 -2.91 18.80
CA GLN A 168 -13.24 -3.14 19.83
C GLN A 168 -13.46 -4.45 20.61
N GLN A 169 -14.71 -4.90 20.78
CA GLN A 169 -15.00 -6.17 21.46
C GLN A 169 -14.43 -7.38 20.70
N ASN A 170 -14.57 -7.39 19.37
CA ASN A 170 -13.98 -8.44 18.53
C ASN A 170 -12.44 -8.44 18.58
N LEU A 171 -11.84 -7.27 18.89
CA LEU A 171 -10.40 -7.13 19.04
C LEU A 171 -9.90 -7.71 20.36
N LEU A 172 -10.65 -7.50 21.43
CA LEU A 172 -10.40 -8.13 22.74
C LEU A 172 -10.54 -9.65 22.65
N ASP A 173 -11.62 -10.15 22.03
CA ASP A 173 -11.88 -11.58 21.92
C ASP A 173 -10.77 -12.30 21.12
N GLU A 174 -10.26 -11.71 20.03
CA GLU A 174 -9.09 -12.27 19.32
C GLU A 174 -7.80 -12.24 20.14
N TRP A 175 -7.67 -11.29 21.07
CA TRP A 175 -6.52 -11.19 21.97
C TRP A 175 -6.57 -12.24 23.08
N GLU A 176 -7.76 -12.52 23.63
CA GLU A 176 -7.96 -13.50 24.70
C GLU A 176 -7.92 -14.95 24.20
N LEU A 177 -8.35 -15.19 22.95
CA LEU A 177 -8.35 -16.52 22.33
C LEU A 177 -7.00 -16.94 21.73
N GLN A 178 -6.02 -16.02 21.66
CA GLN A 178 -4.65 -16.33 21.26
C GLN A 178 -3.81 -16.67 22.48
#